data_AF-A0A521HZH0-F1
#
_entry.id   AF-A0A521HZH0-F1
#
_cell.length_a   1.000
_cell.length_b   1.000
_cell.length_c   1.000
_cell.angle_alpha   90.00
_cell.angle_beta   90.00
_cell.angle_gamma   90.00
#
_symmetry.space_group_name_H-M   'P 1'
#
loop_
_entity.id
_entity.type
_entity.pdbx_description
1 polymer ?
#
loop_
_entity_poly.entity_id
_entity_poly.type
_entity_poly.pdbx_seq_one_letter_code
_entity_poly.pdbx_strand_id
1 'polypeptide(L)'
;MTTIVIEQAEVRLTPQQLVTALQQLSPEELENVFRQLDSPSWQARFDELLTRVRQRADQNPITDDEIDAEVESARNEFYASRS
;
A
#
# COMPACT_ATOMS: atom_id res chain seq x y z
N MET A 1 -21.05 2.83 -10.52
CA MET A 1 -21.00 2.69 -11.99
C MET A 1 -19.74 3.40 -12.44
N THR A 2 -18.80 2.69 -13.05
CA THR A 2 -17.51 3.27 -13.45
C THR A 2 -17.45 3.25 -14.98
N THR A 3 -17.21 4.41 -15.58
CA THR A 3 -17.15 4.59 -17.04
C THR A 3 -15.68 4.61 -17.47
N ILE A 4 -15.29 3.74 -18.40
CA ILE A 4 -13.96 3.74 -19.03
C ILE A 4 -14.17 4.13 -20.50
N VAL A 5 -13.40 5.08 -21.01
CA VAL A 5 -13.50 5.60 -22.38
C VAL A 5 -12.33 5.05 -23.20
N ILE A 6 -12.65 4.23 -24.20
CA ILE A 6 -11.74 3.80 -25.28
C ILE A 6 -12.33 4.39 -26.56
N GLU A 7 -11.52 5.03 -27.40
CA GLU A 7 -11.94 5.87 -28.53
C GLU A 7 -13.23 5.39 -29.24
N GLN A 8 -14.30 6.16 -29.03
CA GLN A 8 -15.61 6.14 -29.70
C GLN A 8 -16.51 4.90 -29.55
N ALA A 9 -16.50 4.23 -28.39
CA ALA A 9 -17.70 3.54 -27.91
C ALA A 9 -17.79 3.56 -26.38
N GLU A 10 -18.84 4.17 -25.83
CA GLU A 10 -19.18 4.02 -24.40
C GLU A 10 -19.66 2.58 -24.15
N VAL A 11 -18.75 1.69 -23.79
CA VAL A 11 -19.11 0.31 -23.45
C VAL A 11 -19.53 0.25 -21.99
N ARG A 12 -20.83 0.06 -21.75
CA ARG A 12 -21.38 -0.17 -20.41
C ARG A 12 -21.22 -1.64 -20.05
N LEU A 13 -20.19 -1.96 -19.27
CA LEU A 13 -19.97 -3.29 -18.73
C LEU A 13 -20.54 -3.39 -17.32
N THR A 14 -21.20 -4.52 -17.03
CA THR A 14 -21.44 -4.94 -15.65
C THR A 14 -20.12 -5.41 -15.00
N PRO A 15 -20.00 -5.39 -13.67
CA PRO A 15 -18.79 -5.88 -12.98
C PRO A 15 -18.40 -7.30 -13.40
N GLN A 16 -19.38 -8.18 -13.61
CA GLN A 16 -19.16 -9.54 -14.06
C GLN A 16 -18.53 -9.59 -15.47
N GLN A 17 -19.05 -8.79 -16.40
CA GLN A 17 -18.53 -8.73 -17.77
C GLN A 17 -17.11 -8.15 -17.82
N LEU A 18 -16.80 -7.19 -16.95
CA LEU A 18 -15.45 -6.66 -16.81
C LEU A 18 -14.47 -7.74 -16.34
N VAL A 19 -14.84 -8.53 -15.31
CA VAL A 19 -14.01 -9.62 -14.81
C VAL A 19 -13.78 -10.67 -15.89
N THR A 20 -14.83 -11.07 -16.62
CA THR A 20 -14.70 -12.01 -17.74
C THR A 20 -13.77 -11.46 -18.82
N ALA A 21 -13.86 -10.17 -19.17
CA ALA A 21 -12.98 -9.55 -20.15
C ALA A 21 -11.52 -9.56 -19.70
N LEU A 22 -11.24 -9.21 -18.43
CA LEU A 22 -9.88 -9.25 -17.89
C LEU A 22 -9.29 -10.66 -17.86
N GLN A 23 -10.10 -11.68 -17.58
CA GLN A 23 -9.67 -13.08 -17.58
C GLN A 23 -9.27 -13.61 -18.96
N GLN A 24 -9.68 -12.95 -20.05
CA GLN A 24 -9.32 -13.33 -21.42
C GLN A 24 -8.03 -12.64 -21.92
N LEU A 25 -7.47 -11.71 -21.14
CA LEU A 25 -6.24 -11.01 -21.50
C LEU A 25 -5.01 -11.84 -21.18
N SER A 26 -3.97 -11.67 -21.99
CA SER A 26 -2.64 -12.18 -21.67
C SER A 26 -2.04 -11.44 -20.46
N PRO A 27 -1.04 -12.01 -19.77
CA PRO A 27 -0.38 -11.35 -18.65
C PRO A 27 0.20 -9.97 -19.01
N GLU A 28 0.71 -9.79 -20.23
CA GLU A 28 1.28 -8.52 -20.71
C GLU A 28 0.21 -7.45 -20.97
N GLU A 29 -0.94 -7.85 -21.52
CA GLU A 29 -2.08 -6.96 -21.71
C GLU A 29 -2.73 -6.56 -20.39
N LEU A 30 -2.81 -7.51 -19.44
CA LEU A 30 -3.25 -7.22 -18.07
C LEU A 30 -2.34 -6.19 -17.40
N GLU A 31 -1.03 -6.34 -17.53
CA GLU A 31 -0.07 -5.37 -16.99
C GLU A 31 -0.29 -3.97 -17.58
N ASN A 32 -0.49 -3.88 -18.90
CA ASN A 32 -0.78 -2.61 -19.57
C ASN A 32 -2.09 -1.97 -19.10
N VAL A 33 -3.14 -2.78 -18.89
CA VAL A 33 -4.42 -2.32 -18.33
C VAL A 33 -4.22 -1.83 -16.89
N PHE A 34 -3.51 -2.57 -16.04
CA PHE A 34 -3.22 -2.16 -14.67
C PHE A 34 -2.41 -0.87 -14.61
N ARG A 35 -1.37 -0.73 -15.44
CA ARG A 35 -0.57 0.50 -15.53
C ARG A 35 -1.39 1.73 -15.93
N GLN A 36 -2.42 1.54 -16.77
CA GLN A 36 -3.32 2.63 -17.19
C GLN A 36 -4.41 2.93 -16.15
N LEU A 37 -4.86 1.92 -15.40
CA LEU A 37 -5.81 2.09 -14.28
C LEU A 37 -5.16 2.66 -13.01
N ASP A 38 -3.84 2.49 -12.84
CA ASP A 38 -3.02 2.97 -11.70
C ASP A 38 -2.74 4.49 -11.71
N SER A 39 -3.55 5.29 -12.41
CA SER A 39 -3.46 6.77 -12.34
C SER A 39 -4.43 7.40 -11.30
N PRO A 40 -4.42 6.88 -10.07
CA PRO A 40 -4.19 7.70 -8.89
C PRO A 40 -2.83 7.32 -8.34
N SER A 41 -1.89 8.27 -8.40
CA SER A 41 -0.46 8.02 -8.20
C SER A 41 -0.20 7.12 -6.99
N TRP A 42 0.62 6.08 -7.19
CA TRP A 42 1.22 5.33 -6.08
C TRP A 42 1.75 6.24 -4.96
N GLN A 43 2.18 7.44 -5.33
CA GLN A 43 2.53 8.53 -4.42
C GLN A 43 1.38 8.93 -3.48
N ALA A 44 0.16 9.15 -3.98
CA ALA A 44 -1.00 9.48 -3.15
C ALA A 44 -1.34 8.37 -2.14
N ARG A 45 -1.26 7.10 -2.56
CA ARG A 45 -1.46 5.95 -1.65
C ARG A 45 -0.36 5.85 -0.59
N PHE A 46 0.87 6.16 -0.97
CA PHE A 46 2.02 6.17 -0.07
C PHE A 46 1.94 7.33 0.93
N ASP A 47 1.55 8.52 0.49
CA ASP A 47 1.35 9.70 1.33
C ASP A 47 0.24 9.47 2.35
N GLU A 48 -0.86 8.83 1.95
CA GLU A 48 -1.93 8.44 2.87
C GLU A 48 -1.43 7.46 3.93
N LEU A 49 -0.64 6.45 3.53
CA LEU A 49 -0.06 5.49 4.46
C LEU A 49 0.89 6.17 5.46
N LEU A 50 1.78 7.04 4.99
CA LEU A 50 2.69 7.81 5.84
C LEU A 50 1.93 8.68 6.84
N THR A 51 0.84 9.31 6.41
CA THR A 51 -0.01 10.13 7.27
C THR A 51 -0.60 9.30 8.42
N ARG A 52 -1.14 8.11 8.11
CA ARG A 52 -1.69 7.20 9.12
C ARG A 52 -0.63 6.71 10.12
N VAL A 53 0.57 6.41 9.64
CA VAL A 53 1.69 5.98 10.50
C VAL A 53 2.09 7.11 11.46
N ARG A 54 2.22 8.35 10.96
CA ARG A 54 2.53 9.50 11.81
C ARG A 54 1.45 9.78 12.85
N GLN A 55 0.19 9.76 12.44
CA GLN A 55 -0.93 9.95 13.37
C GLN A 55 -0.92 8.91 14.49
N ARG A 56 -0.59 7.65 14.19
CA ARG A 56 -0.43 6.60 15.21
C ARG A 56 0.72 6.92 16.16
N ALA A 57 1.84 7.41 15.65
CA ALA A 57 2.99 7.81 16.47
C ALA A 57 2.65 8.99 17.39
N ASP A 58 1.86 9.96 16.91
CA ASP A 58 1.41 11.10 17.72
C ASP A 58 0.41 10.67 18.83
N GLN A 59 -0.43 9.68 18.54
CA GLN A 59 -1.41 9.15 19.51
C GLN A 59 -0.77 8.24 20.56
N ASN A 60 0.33 7.58 20.21
CA ASN A 60 1.06 6.68 21.09
C ASN A 60 2.55 7.00 21.01
N PRO A 61 2.97 8.16 21.55
CA PRO A 61 4.37 8.57 21.55
C PRO A 61 5.18 7.58 22.38
N ILE A 62 6.35 7.22 21.88
CA ILE A 62 7.33 6.45 22.66
C ILE A 62 7.86 7.39 23.75
N THR A 63 7.79 6.94 24.99
CA THR A 63 8.28 7.70 26.16
C THR A 63 9.78 7.50 26.38
N ASP A 64 10.42 8.45 27.06
CA ASP A 64 11.83 8.32 27.45
C ASP A 64 12.07 7.03 28.28
N ASP A 65 11.13 6.69 29.16
CA ASP A 65 11.18 5.46 29.96
C ASP A 65 11.16 4.17 29.10
N GLU A 66 10.37 4.15 28.03
CA GLU A 66 10.34 3.03 27.08
C GLU A 66 11.64 2.92 26.28
N ILE A 67 12.23 4.06 25.91
CA ILE A 67 13.53 4.11 25.25
C ILE A 67 14.62 3.56 26.18
N ASP A 68 14.65 4.03 27.43
CA ASP A 68 15.63 3.59 28.42
C ASP A 68 15.52 2.10 28.70
N ALA A 69 14.30 1.57 28.81
CA ALA A 69 14.04 0.15 28.98
C ALA A 69 14.56 -0.70 27.81
N GLU A 70 14.31 -0.26 26.57
CA GLU A 70 14.79 -0.96 25.37
C GLU A 70 16.33 -0.91 25.25
N VAL A 71 16.94 0.25 25.53
CA VAL A 71 18.40 0.41 25.54
C VAL A 71 19.05 -0.49 26.59
N GLU A 72 18.47 -0.56 27.78
CA GLU A 72 18.96 -1.44 28.83
C GLU A 72 18.80 -2.91 28.48
N SER A 73 17.67 -3.29 27.87
CA SER A 73 17.45 -4.65 27.35
C SER A 73 18.53 -5.04 26.31
N ALA A 74 18.72 -4.21 25.27
CA ALA A 74 19.71 -4.45 24.23
C ALA A 74 21.14 -4.50 24.78
N ARG A 75 21.46 -3.64 25.76
CA ARG A 75 22.76 -3.64 26.45
C ARG A 75 22.99 -4.94 27.20
N ASN A 76 21.98 -5.43 27.92
CA ASN A 76 22.06 -6.67 28.68
C ASN A 76 22.22 -7.89 27.76
N GLU A 77 21.49 -7.95 26.65
CA GLU A 77 21.65 -8.99 25.63
C GLU A 77 23.06 -9.00 25.04
N PHE A 78 23.58 -7.82 24.70
CA PHE A 78 24.93 -7.67 24.17
C PHE A 78 25.99 -8.21 25.14
N TYR A 79 25.91 -7.88 26.43
CA TYR A 79 26.86 -8.37 27.42
C TYR A 79 26.67 -9.86 27.74
N ALA A 80 25.43 -10.36 27.77
CA ALA A 80 25.14 -11.78 27.96
C ALA A 80 25.68 -12.65 26.81
N SER A 81 25.72 -12.11 25.58
CA SER A 81 26.31 -12.79 24.41
C SER A 81 27.85 -12.86 24.44
N ARG A 82 28.50 -12.15 25.38
CA ARG A 82 29.96 -12.02 25.48
C ARG A 82 30.57 -12.56 26.78
N SER A 83 29.76 -13.10 27.70
CA SER A 83 30.22 -13.83 28.90
C SER A 83 30.21 -15.34 28.65
#